data_AF-A0A2V6BBE9-F1
#
_entry.id   AF-A0A2V6BBE9-F1
#
_cell.length_a   1.000
_cell.length_b   1.000
_cell.length_c   1.000
_cell.angle_alpha   90.00
_cell.angle_beta   90.00
_cell.angle_gamma   90.00
#
_symmetry.space_group_name_H-M   'P 1'
#
loop_
_entity.id
_entity.type
_entity.pdbx_description
1 polymer ?
#
loop_
_entity_poly.entity_id
_entity_poly.type
_entity_poly.pdbx_seq_one_letter_code
_entity_poly.pdbx_strand_id
1 'polypeptide(L)'
;INSALNLENIENSFQINATKTDKGYELALLPRTASMKRVFQKLDLHIDDNLRVERTDMLLLNGDRIVTTYSNQTRAEVPLSTFDFKPPPGTEVTTPLGQ
;
A
#
# COMPACT_ATOMS: atom_id res chain seq x y z
N ILE A 1 13.72 -3.00 -4.46
CA ILE A 1 12.68 -3.09 -3.41
C ILE A 1 11.33 -2.99 -4.12
N ASN A 2 10.73 -4.12 -4.50
CA ASN A 2 9.34 -4.16 -4.97
C ASN A 2 8.47 -4.19 -3.70
N SER A 3 8.29 -3.02 -3.10
CA SER A 3 7.38 -2.82 -1.96
C SER A 3 6.10 -2.15 -2.43
N ALA A 4 5.52 -2.64 -3.54
CA ALA A 4 4.07 -2.66 -3.56
C ALA A 4 3.68 -3.53 -2.36
N LEU A 5 3.11 -2.92 -1.32
CA LEU A 5 2.59 -3.65 -0.17
C LEU A 5 1.73 -4.77 -0.76
N ASN A 6 2.20 -6.01 -0.70
CA ASN A 6 1.42 -7.12 -1.23
C ASN A 6 0.33 -7.39 -0.20
N LEU A 7 -0.82 -6.76 -0.44
CA LEU A 7 -1.98 -6.74 0.43
C LEU A 7 -2.84 -8.01 0.29
N GLU A 8 -2.44 -8.97 -0.54
CA GLU A 8 -3.20 -10.22 -0.73
C GLU A 8 -3.30 -11.07 0.56
N ASN A 9 -2.44 -10.80 1.54
CA ASN A 9 -2.42 -11.53 2.82
C ASN A 9 -2.28 -10.58 4.03
N ILE A 10 -2.97 -9.43 4.01
CA ILE A 10 -2.86 -8.43 5.09
C ILE A 10 -3.13 -9.06 6.46
N GLU A 11 -4.21 -9.81 6.60
CA GLU A 11 -4.65 -10.33 7.91
C GLU A 11 -3.61 -11.25 8.57
N ASN A 12 -2.87 -12.00 7.75
CA ASN A 12 -1.79 -12.88 8.20
C ASN A 12 -0.46 -12.12 8.38
N SER A 13 -0.26 -11.03 7.63
CA SER A 13 0.99 -10.27 7.62
C SER A 13 1.02 -9.15 8.66
N PHE A 14 -0.14 -8.66 9.10
CA PHE A 14 -0.29 -7.50 9.96
C PHE A 14 -1.17 -7.78 11.17
N GLN A 15 -0.80 -7.19 12.31
CA GLN A 15 -1.75 -6.91 13.36
C GLN A 15 -2.47 -5.63 12.96
N ILE A 16 -3.80 -5.71 12.87
CA ILE A 16 -4.65 -4.62 12.43
C ILE A 16 -5.45 -4.15 13.65
N ASN A 17 -5.30 -2.88 13.99
CA ASN A 17 -6.19 -2.21 14.93
C ASN A 17 -7.04 -1.24 14.13
N ALA A 18 -8.38 -1.33 14.26
CA ALA A 18 -9.30 -0.45 13.55
C ALA A 18 -10.14 0.35 14.56
N THR A 19 -10.29 1.64 14.30
CA THR A 19 -11.16 2.54 15.07
C THR A 19 -12.12 3.23 14.11
N LYS A 20 -13.42 3.15 14.40
CA LYS A 20 -14.42 3.96 13.71
C LYS A 20 -14.38 5.38 14.27
N THR A 21 -14.39 6.37 13.40
CA THR A 21 -14.43 7.79 13.74
C THR A 21 -15.67 8.43 13.13
N ASP A 22 -15.91 9.72 13.42
CA ASP A 22 -17.02 10.47 12.82
C ASP A 22 -16.85 10.71 11.31
N LYS A 23 -15.67 10.41 10.75
CA LYS A 23 -15.32 10.64 9.35
C LYS A 23 -15.04 9.35 8.57
N GLY A 24 -15.27 8.20 9.19
CA GLY A 24 -15.01 6.88 8.61
C GLY A 24 -14.21 5.97 9.53
N TYR A 25 -13.08 5.48 9.04
CA TYR A 25 -12.28 4.45 9.69
C TYR A 25 -10.80 4.79 9.67
N GLU A 26 -10.15 4.59 10.82
CA GLU A 26 -8.71 4.63 10.96
C GLU A 26 -8.19 3.22 11.26
N LEU A 27 -7.27 2.74 10.45
CA LEU A 27 -6.64 1.43 10.63
C LEU A 27 -5.14 1.62 10.85
N ALA A 28 -4.60 1.00 11.89
CA ALA A 28 -3.17 0.89 12.14
C ALA A 28 -2.71 -0.55 11.89
N LEU A 29 -1.82 -0.73 10.90
CA LEU A 29 -1.27 -2.00 10.49
C LEU A 29 0.18 -2.10 10.98
N LEU A 30 0.45 -3.09 11.83
CA LEU A 30 1.78 -3.39 12.37
C LEU A 30 2.27 -4.75 11.85
N PRO A 31 3.46 -4.84 11.23
CA PRO A 31 3.94 -6.09 10.66
C PRO A 31 4.15 -7.17 11.73
N ARG A 32 3.62 -8.37 11.48
CA ARG A 32 3.79 -9.55 12.36
C ARG A 32 5.09 -10.29 12.08
N THR A 33 5.41 -10.47 10.80
CA THR A 33 6.51 -11.34 10.34
C THR A 33 7.86 -10.62 10.41
N ALA A 34 8.92 -11.39 10.67
CA ALA A 34 10.28 -10.84 10.73
C ALA A 34 10.74 -10.27 9.37
N SER A 35 10.27 -10.80 8.25
CA SER A 35 10.55 -10.25 6.93
C SER A 35 9.91 -8.86 6.76
N MET A 36 8.64 -8.70 7.11
CA MET A 36 7.94 -7.42 6.94
C MET A 36 8.43 -6.36 7.93
N LYS A 37 8.78 -6.75 9.15
CA LYS A 37 9.44 -5.88 10.14
C LYS A 37 10.78 -5.31 9.68
N ARG A 38 11.40 -5.88 8.63
CA ARG A 38 12.63 -5.34 8.02
C ARG A 38 12.36 -4.30 6.93
N VAL A 39 11.10 -4.10 6.53
CA VAL A 39 10.72 -3.20 5.44
C VAL A 39 10.16 -1.89 5.99
N PHE A 40 9.25 -1.96 6.96
CA PHE A 40 8.65 -0.77 7.57
C PHE A 40 8.18 -1.04 9.01
N GLN A 41 7.92 0.02 9.77
CA GLN A 41 7.48 -0.04 11.17
C GLN A 41 5.95 -0.11 11.29
N LYS A 42 5.25 0.74 10.54
CA LYS A 42 3.80 0.95 10.66
C LYS A 42 3.22 1.49 9.36
N LEU A 43 1.98 1.09 9.06
CA LEU A 43 1.14 1.73 8.05
C LEU A 43 -0.18 2.14 8.70
N ASP A 44 -0.47 3.44 8.68
CA ASP A 44 -1.79 3.97 9.01
C ASP A 44 -2.60 4.20 7.74
N LEU A 45 -3.88 3.82 7.77
CA LEU A 45 -4.83 3.94 6.67
C LEU A 45 -6.06 4.69 7.16
N HIS A 46 -6.42 5.74 6.43
CA HIS A 46 -7.61 6.55 6.67
C HIS A 46 -8.60 6.28 5.55
N ILE A 47 -9.80 5.87 5.92
CA ILE A 47 -10.88 5.52 5.00
C ILE A 47 -12.10 6.38 5.33
N ASP A 48 -12.73 6.98 4.32
CA ASP A 48 -13.96 7.75 4.51
C ASP A 48 -15.19 6.85 4.76
N ASP A 49 -16.33 7.48 5.06
CA ASP A 49 -17.60 6.78 5.25
C ASP A 49 -18.12 6.07 3.99
N ASN A 50 -17.61 6.41 2.80
CA ASN A 50 -17.93 5.74 1.54
C ASN A 50 -16.99 4.56 1.24
N LEU A 51 -16.13 4.19 2.18
CA LEU A 51 -15.10 3.17 2.01
C LEU A 51 -14.10 3.51 0.89
N ARG A 52 -13.68 4.77 0.82
CA ARG A 52 -12.60 5.26 -0.05
C ARG A 52 -11.38 5.56 0.80
N VAL A 53 -10.21 5.14 0.34
CA VAL A 53 -8.96 5.42 1.04
C VAL A 53 -8.62 6.89 0.85
N GLU A 54 -8.62 7.70 1.90
CA GLU A 54 -8.28 9.12 1.80
C GLU A 54 -6.77 9.36 1.95
N ARG A 55 -6.13 8.58 2.82
CA ARG A 55 -4.72 8.76 3.14
C ARG A 55 -4.08 7.48 3.62
N THR A 56 -2.82 7.31 3.26
CA THR A 56 -1.90 6.35 3.89
C THR A 56 -0.71 7.06 4.49
N ASP A 57 -0.21 6.51 5.59
CA ASP A 57 0.94 7.02 6.30
C ASP A 57 1.86 5.86 6.69
N MET A 58 3.00 5.75 6.02
CA MET A 58 3.94 4.65 6.22
C MET A 58 5.21 5.15 6.90
N LEU A 59 5.53 4.57 8.06
CA LEU A 59 6.77 4.83 8.80
C LEU A 59 7.80 3.74 8.48
N LEU A 60 8.93 4.13 7.92
CA LEU A 60 10.06 3.25 7.61
C LEU A 60 10.99 3.06 8.82
N LEU A 61 11.88 2.06 8.75
CA LEU A 61 12.81 1.74 9.86
C LEU A 61 13.82 2.84 10.16
N ASN A 62 14.21 3.60 9.15
CA ASN A 62 15.11 4.74 9.29
C ASN A 62 14.42 6.00 9.84
N GLY A 63 13.12 5.92 10.14
CA GLY A 63 12.32 7.05 10.61
C GLY A 63 11.69 7.88 9.50
N ASP A 64 11.98 7.59 8.23
CA ASP A 64 11.34 8.27 7.11
C ASP A 64 9.84 7.99 7.10
N ARG A 65 9.08 9.00 6.67
CA ARG A 65 7.62 8.95 6.62
C ARG A 65 7.16 9.20 5.19
N ILE A 66 6.42 8.25 4.64
CA ILE A 66 5.80 8.35 3.32
C ILE A 66 4.31 8.58 3.53
N VAL A 67 3.82 9.73 3.08
CA VAL A 67 2.41 10.10 3.18
C VAL A 67 1.82 10.18 1.77
N THR A 68 0.76 9.44 1.52
CA THR A 68 0.01 9.51 0.26
C THR A 68 -1.41 9.97 0.56
N THR A 69 -1.90 10.98 -0.17
CA THR A 69 -3.28 11.46 -0.09
C THR A 69 -3.97 11.22 -1.42
N TYR A 70 -5.17 10.65 -1.36
CA TYR A 70 -5.94 10.26 -2.53
C TYR A 70 -7.14 11.18 -2.70
N SER A 71 -7.44 11.56 -3.93
CA SER A 71 -8.59 12.38 -4.29
C SER A 71 -9.14 11.92 -5.64
N ASN A 72 -10.34 12.40 -6.02
CA ASN A 72 -10.98 12.09 -7.31
C ASN A 72 -11.13 10.58 -7.59
N GLN A 73 -11.37 9.78 -6.55
CA GLN A 73 -11.51 8.33 -6.68
C GLN A 73 -12.82 7.97 -7.38
N THR A 74 -12.74 7.04 -8.32
CA THR A 74 -13.90 6.48 -9.03
C THR A 74 -13.92 4.96 -8.87
N ARG A 75 -15.12 4.37 -8.96
CA ARG A 75 -15.32 2.91 -8.99
C ARG A 75 -15.73 2.41 -10.38
N ALA A 76 -15.41 3.18 -11.42
CA ALA A 76 -15.69 2.81 -12.79
C ALA A 76 -14.82 1.61 -13.20
N GLU A 77 -15.31 0.80 -14.14
CA GLU A 77 -14.52 -0.26 -14.73
C GLU A 77 -13.29 0.32 -15.43
N VAL A 78 -12.13 -0.28 -15.18
CA VAL A 78 -10.86 0.12 -15.80
C VAL A 78 -10.55 -0.88 -16.91
N PRO A 79 -10.33 -0.42 -18.16
CA PRO A 79 -9.98 -1.31 -19.26
C PRO A 79 -8.70 -2.11 -18.95
N LEU A 80 -8.68 -3.40 -19.28
CA LEU A 80 -7.53 -4.28 -19.03
C LEU A 80 -6.23 -3.77 -19.67
N SER A 81 -6.33 -3.10 -20.82
CA SER A 81 -5.18 -2.48 -21.50
C SER A 81 -4.49 -1.39 -20.69
N THR A 82 -5.14 -0.83 -19.66
CA THR A 82 -4.51 0.10 -18.70
C THR A 82 -3.34 -0.57 -17.96
N PHE A 83 -3.37 -1.90 -17.84
CA PHE A 83 -2.35 -2.69 -17.17
C PHE A 83 -1.32 -3.30 -18.15
N ASP A 84 -1.44 -3.04 -19.47
CA ASP A 84 -0.45 -3.46 -20.45
C ASP A 84 0.75 -2.50 -20.45
N PHE A 85 1.93 -3.02 -20.14
CA PHE A 85 3.17 -2.25 -20.22
C PHE A 85 4.11 -2.82 -21.29
N LYS A 86 4.47 -1.98 -22.26
CA LYS A 86 5.49 -2.30 -23.28
C LYS A 86 6.65 -1.32 -23.12
N PRO A 87 7.82 -1.78 -22.62
CA PRO A 87 9.00 -0.93 -22.51
C PRO A 87 9.35 -0.32 -23.88
N PRO A 88 9.72 0.97 -23.93
CA PRO A 88 10.25 1.55 -25.17
C PRO A 88 11.46 0.78 -25.72
N PRO A 89 11.71 0.77 -27.04
CA PRO A 89 12.90 0.15 -27.62
C PRO A 89 14.20 0.68 -26.99
N GLY A 90 15.15 -0.21 -26.72
CA GLY A 90 16.40 0.15 -26.04
C GLY A 90 16.32 0.26 -24.52
N THR A 91 15.14 0.01 -23.92
CA THR A 91 15.00 -0.08 -22.46
C THR A 91 15.79 -1.28 -21.92
N GLU A 92 16.70 -1.02 -20.98
CA GLU A 92 17.36 -2.07 -20.22
C GLU A 92 16.37 -2.65 -19.20
N VAL A 93 15.96 -3.89 -19.42
CA VAL A 93 15.06 -4.61 -18.50
C VAL A 93 15.93 -5.47 -17.58
N THR A 94 15.87 -5.17 -16.28
CA THR A 94 16.53 -5.98 -15.25
C THR A 94 15.49 -6.78 -14.47
N THR A 95 15.88 -7.96 -14.00
CA THR A 95 15.07 -8.77 -13.06
C THR A 95 15.75 -8.71 -11.69
N PRO A 96 15.37 -7.78 -10.79
CA PRO A 96 16.16 -7.45 -9.61
C PRO A 96 16.09 -8.49 -8.49
N LEU A 97 15.27 -9.53 -8.67
CA LEU A 97 15.08 -10.64 -7.75
C LEU A 97 15.27 -11.90 -8.58
N GLY A 98 16.50 -12.41 -8.64
CA GLY A 98 16.79 -13.70 -9.25
C GLY A 98 15.87 -14.79 -8.72
N GLN A 99 15.66 -15.84 -9.54
CA GLN A 99 14.74 -16.95 -9.27
C GLN A 99 14.80 -17.51 -7.85
#